data_AF-A0A817CEC0-F1
#
_entry.id   AF-A0A817CEC0-F1
#
_cell.length_a   1.000
_cell.length_b   1.000
_cell.length_c   1.000
_cell.angle_alpha   90.00
_cell.angle_beta   90.00
_cell.angle_gamma   90.00
#
_symmetry.space_group_name_H-M   'P 1'
#
loop_
_entity.id
_entity.type
_entity.pdbx_description
1 polymer ?
#
loop_
_entity_poly.entity_id
_entity_poly.type
_entity_poly.pdbx_seq_one_letter_code
_entity_poly.pdbx_strand_id
1 'polypeptide(L)'
;MLWLDKHCEAFFRYYGVQIHVYYLSASISFYLNVHYDEKINPKSDQQLKPDVIIALLSQWLPSAMTTDLELFLSKLKTEYEYSPFGEQLLGYELTGHESSYFIHRINQQNLPSNSKFFDCEMLILPPYQRKGHGRRLLTAIYEDLRTNSRVQDITAEDPSDEFVALRDLVSLELCHKYLPDLFSKESILKTDRVAKEMIDKAREVCKLTKQETRRVHEMCLLQSINHNDDKQMRRFRLLVKQRLLELLEFDRHNKIELVDEQNRKIYITYQYEVDFEHYKNILQSYHKYIT
;
A
#
# COMPACT_ATOMS: atom_id res chain seq x y z
N MET A 1 -19.09 -20.59 -31.47
CA MET A 1 -19.22 -20.05 -30.10
C MET A 1 -17.82 -20.12 -29.48
N LEU A 2 -17.02 -19.06 -29.67
CA LEU A 2 -15.65 -18.95 -29.17
C LEU A 2 -15.60 -17.69 -28.32
N TRP A 3 -15.86 -17.84 -27.02
CA TRP A 3 -15.50 -16.83 -26.05
C TRP A 3 -14.03 -17.06 -25.69
N LEU A 4 -13.17 -16.20 -26.23
CA LEU A 4 -11.81 -15.99 -25.73
C LEU A 4 -11.94 -15.12 -24.49
N ASP A 5 -12.11 -15.77 -23.34
CA ASP A 5 -12.06 -15.08 -22.07
C ASP A 5 -10.59 -14.84 -21.71
N LYS A 6 -10.17 -13.57 -21.73
CA LYS A 6 -8.85 -13.12 -21.25
C LYS A 6 -8.73 -13.21 -19.71
N HIS A 7 -9.75 -13.73 -19.03
CA HIS A 7 -9.82 -13.84 -17.57
C HIS A 7 -9.71 -15.27 -17.03
N CYS A 8 -9.44 -16.26 -17.88
CA CYS A 8 -9.20 -17.62 -17.39
C CYS A 8 -7.76 -17.78 -16.91
N GLU A 9 -7.57 -17.91 -15.59
CA GLU A 9 -6.31 -18.38 -14.98
C GLU A 9 -6.10 -19.89 -15.24
N ALA A 10 -6.00 -20.29 -16.52
CA ALA A 10 -5.88 -21.70 -16.92
C ALA A 10 -4.84 -21.88 -18.03
N PHE A 11 -4.03 -22.93 -17.92
CA PHE A 11 -3.10 -23.33 -18.98
C PHE A 11 -3.78 -24.24 -19.98
N PHE A 12 -3.71 -23.89 -21.26
CA PHE A 12 -4.34 -24.63 -22.34
C PHE A 12 -3.59 -25.94 -22.60
N ARG A 13 -4.35 -27.06 -22.56
CA ARG A 13 -3.91 -28.45 -22.88
C ARG A 13 -2.99 -29.14 -21.88
N TYR A 14 -3.08 -28.73 -20.62
CA TYR A 14 -2.42 -29.42 -19.52
C TYR A 14 -3.44 -29.95 -18.54
N TYR A 15 -3.18 -31.13 -17.99
CA TYR A 15 -3.92 -31.71 -16.87
C TYR A 15 -3.01 -31.84 -15.65
N GLY A 16 -3.54 -31.56 -14.46
CA GLY A 16 -2.79 -31.70 -13.21
C GLY A 16 -1.56 -30.78 -13.08
N VAL A 17 -1.64 -29.54 -13.59
CA VAL A 17 -0.51 -28.60 -13.51
C VAL A 17 -0.22 -28.22 -12.06
N GLN A 18 1.03 -28.42 -11.66
CA GLN A 18 1.59 -27.95 -10.40
C GLN A 18 2.78 -27.04 -10.69
N ILE A 19 2.73 -25.82 -10.20
CA ILE A 19 3.79 -24.83 -10.35
C ILE A 19 4.37 -24.56 -8.98
N HIS A 20 5.65 -24.89 -8.81
CA HIS A 20 6.38 -24.60 -7.59
C HIS A 20 7.38 -23.48 -7.86
N VAL A 21 7.20 -22.37 -7.14
CA VAL A 21 8.13 -21.24 -7.14
C VAL A 21 8.77 -21.18 -5.76
N TYR A 22 10.06 -21.46 -5.70
CA TYR A 22 10.87 -21.32 -4.49
C TYR A 22 11.78 -20.10 -4.62
N TYR A 23 12.09 -19.46 -3.49
CA TYR A 23 13.07 -18.39 -3.45
C TYR A 23 13.96 -18.52 -2.22
N LEU A 24 15.23 -18.16 -2.35
CA LEU A 24 16.14 -18.07 -1.21
C LEU A 24 15.82 -16.83 -0.38
N SER A 25 15.93 -16.94 0.95
CA SER A 25 15.43 -15.92 1.87
C SER A 25 16.20 -14.60 1.84
N ALA A 26 17.48 -14.60 1.48
CA ALA A 26 18.33 -13.42 1.55
C ALA A 26 18.55 -12.81 0.16
N SER A 27 19.05 -13.59 -0.80
CA SER A 27 19.34 -13.18 -2.17
C SER A 27 18.11 -13.07 -3.06
N ILE A 28 16.98 -13.65 -2.65
CA ILE A 28 15.74 -13.73 -3.46
C ILE A 28 16.05 -14.40 -4.83
N SER A 29 16.97 -15.36 -4.85
CA SER A 29 17.21 -16.21 -6.02
C SER A 29 16.02 -17.13 -6.22
N PHE A 30 15.44 -17.17 -7.43
CA PHE A 30 14.25 -17.98 -7.72
C PHE A 30 14.59 -19.35 -8.34
N TYR A 31 13.83 -20.37 -7.94
CA TYR A 31 13.76 -21.67 -8.60
C TYR A 31 12.32 -21.96 -9.03
N LEU A 32 12.14 -22.27 -10.32
CA LEU A 32 10.85 -22.61 -10.91
C LEU A 32 10.84 -24.09 -11.31
N ASN A 33 9.87 -24.83 -10.80
CA ASN A 33 9.57 -26.19 -11.22
C ASN A 33 8.10 -26.27 -11.68
N VAL A 34 7.89 -26.80 -12.88
CA VAL A 34 6.56 -27.01 -13.45
C VAL A 34 6.38 -28.50 -13.68
N HIS A 35 5.46 -29.08 -12.93
CA HIS A 35 5.00 -30.47 -13.08
C HIS A 35 3.60 -30.49 -13.70
N TYR A 36 3.30 -31.52 -14.49
CA TYR A 36 1.97 -31.76 -15.03
C TYR A 36 1.77 -33.26 -15.23
N ASP A 37 0.55 -33.74 -15.01
CA ASP A 37 0.23 -35.16 -15.15
C ASP A 37 0.17 -35.56 -16.63
N GLU A 38 -0.48 -34.74 -17.45
CA GLU A 38 -0.62 -34.99 -18.88
C GLU A 38 -0.52 -33.70 -19.72
N LYS A 39 0.12 -33.82 -20.89
CA LYS A 39 0.16 -32.78 -21.92
C LYS A 39 -0.51 -33.30 -23.19
N ILE A 40 -1.59 -32.64 -23.60
CA ILE A 40 -2.35 -33.05 -24.78
C ILE A 40 -1.67 -32.50 -26.03
N ASN A 41 -1.03 -33.39 -26.81
CA ASN A 41 -0.45 -33.05 -28.09
C ASN A 41 -1.55 -32.95 -29.17
N PRO A 42 -1.55 -31.91 -30.04
CA PRO A 42 -2.52 -31.82 -31.13
C PRO A 42 -2.41 -33.04 -32.05
N LYS A 43 -3.56 -33.57 -32.49
CA LYS A 43 -3.63 -34.36 -33.72
C LYS A 43 -3.20 -33.46 -34.89
N SER A 44 -2.53 -34.03 -35.90
CA SER A 44 -1.81 -33.34 -36.97
C SER A 44 -2.57 -32.24 -37.73
N ASP A 45 -3.90 -32.14 -37.62
CA ASP A 45 -4.76 -31.14 -38.27
C ASP A 45 -5.25 -29.98 -37.36
N GLN A 46 -4.84 -29.90 -36.09
CA GLN A 46 -5.27 -28.80 -35.20
C GLN A 46 -4.22 -27.68 -35.10
N GLN A 47 -4.62 -26.46 -35.49
CA GLN A 47 -3.76 -25.26 -35.57
C GLN A 47 -3.27 -24.68 -34.22
N LEU A 48 -3.90 -25.04 -33.09
CA LEU A 48 -3.58 -24.43 -31.80
C LEU A 48 -2.52 -25.26 -31.05
N LYS A 49 -1.42 -24.62 -30.66
CA LYS A 49 -0.32 -25.22 -29.88
C LYS A 49 -0.61 -25.13 -28.37
N PRO A 50 -0.15 -26.09 -27.54
CA PRO A 50 -0.18 -25.95 -26.08
C PRO A 50 0.63 -24.75 -25.60
N ASP A 51 0.24 -24.19 -24.46
CA ASP A 51 0.96 -23.07 -23.84
C ASP A 51 2.39 -23.46 -23.45
N VAL A 52 3.34 -22.54 -23.60
CA VAL A 52 4.70 -22.72 -23.08
C VAL A 52 4.76 -22.14 -21.69
N ILE A 53 4.32 -22.91 -20.68
CA ILE A 53 4.15 -22.46 -19.29
C ILE A 53 5.39 -21.74 -18.75
N ILE A 54 6.58 -22.32 -18.93
CA ILE A 54 7.83 -21.69 -18.47
C ILE A 54 8.05 -20.33 -19.14
N ALA A 55 7.83 -20.20 -20.45
CA ALA A 55 8.01 -18.93 -21.14
C ALA A 55 6.99 -17.87 -20.65
N LEU A 56 5.74 -18.29 -20.38
CA LEU A 56 4.70 -17.43 -19.83
C LEU A 56 5.01 -16.96 -18.40
N LEU A 57 5.70 -17.77 -17.59
CA LEU A 57 6.09 -17.39 -16.23
C LEU A 57 7.39 -16.59 -16.22
N SER A 58 8.36 -16.96 -17.05
CA SER A 58 9.67 -16.30 -17.15
C SER A 58 9.58 -14.83 -17.58
N GLN A 59 8.49 -14.39 -18.20
CA GLN A 59 8.29 -12.97 -18.52
C GLN A 59 8.02 -12.10 -17.26
N TRP A 60 7.56 -12.72 -16.17
CA TRP A 60 7.23 -12.04 -14.90
C TRP A 60 8.27 -12.31 -13.80
N LEU A 61 9.11 -13.33 -13.99
CA LEU A 61 10.15 -13.71 -13.03
C LEU A 61 11.51 -13.07 -13.41
N PRO A 62 12.41 -12.84 -12.44
CA PRO A 62 13.72 -12.30 -12.74
C PRO A 62 14.50 -13.18 -13.73
N SER A 63 15.25 -12.56 -14.62
CA SER A 63 16.10 -13.26 -15.61
C SER A 63 17.14 -14.20 -14.97
N ALA A 64 17.50 -13.96 -13.71
CA ALA A 64 18.42 -14.78 -12.92
C ALA A 64 17.80 -16.04 -12.28
N MET A 65 16.53 -16.34 -12.56
CA MET A 65 15.83 -17.55 -12.13
C MET A 65 16.49 -18.82 -12.71
N THR A 66 16.49 -19.91 -11.95
CA THR A 66 16.93 -21.23 -12.39
C THR A 66 15.78 -22.24 -12.45
N THR A 67 15.84 -23.19 -13.39
CA THR A 67 15.02 -24.42 -13.39
C THR A 67 15.84 -25.66 -13.01
N ASP A 68 17.14 -25.48 -12.78
CA ASP A 68 18.06 -26.51 -12.28
C ASP A 68 18.08 -26.48 -10.75
N LEU A 69 17.66 -27.61 -10.16
CA LEU A 69 17.59 -27.80 -8.71
C LEU A 69 18.98 -27.87 -8.07
N GLU A 70 19.96 -28.51 -8.71
CA GLU A 70 21.32 -28.64 -8.16
C GLU A 70 21.99 -27.26 -8.08
N LEU A 71 21.82 -26.44 -9.12
CA LEU A 71 22.28 -25.06 -9.14
C LEU A 71 21.59 -24.20 -8.07
N PHE A 72 20.30 -24.42 -7.82
CA PHE A 72 19.58 -23.71 -6.75
C PHE A 72 20.12 -24.10 -5.37
N LEU A 73 20.31 -25.40 -5.12
CA LEU A 73 20.85 -25.92 -3.88
C LEU A 73 22.31 -25.49 -3.65
N SER A 74 23.11 -25.31 -4.71
CA SER A 74 24.46 -24.77 -4.56
C SER A 74 24.45 -23.31 -4.09
N LYS A 75 23.49 -22.49 -4.58
CA LYS A 75 23.32 -21.10 -4.10
C LYS A 75 22.88 -21.03 -2.64
N LEU A 76 22.01 -21.94 -2.20
CA LEU A 76 21.58 -22.03 -0.80
C LEU A 76 22.78 -22.23 0.15
N LYS A 77 23.80 -22.98 -0.27
CA LYS A 77 25.00 -23.23 0.55
C LYS A 77 25.83 -21.96 0.80
N THR A 78 25.77 -20.97 -0.08
CA THR A 78 26.53 -19.72 0.01
C THR A 78 25.68 -18.55 0.52
N GLU A 79 24.42 -18.78 0.88
CA GLU A 79 23.48 -17.71 1.24
C GLU A 79 23.89 -16.96 2.52
N TYR A 80 24.68 -17.59 3.40
CA TYR A 80 25.21 -16.95 4.61
C TYR A 80 26.20 -15.81 4.32
N GLU A 81 26.74 -15.74 3.10
CA GLU A 81 27.65 -14.68 2.65
C GLU A 81 26.89 -13.44 2.16
N TYR A 82 25.57 -13.55 1.96
CA TYR A 82 24.75 -12.45 1.50
C TYR A 82 24.74 -11.30 2.50
N SER A 83 24.92 -10.08 1.99
CA SER A 83 24.77 -8.85 2.76
C SER A 83 23.73 -7.96 2.08
N PRO A 84 22.83 -7.31 2.86
CA PRO A 84 21.86 -6.37 2.31
C PRO A 84 22.55 -5.26 1.52
N PHE A 85 21.95 -4.88 0.39
CA PHE A 85 22.44 -3.76 -0.39
C PHE A 85 22.04 -2.42 0.23
N GLY A 86 22.86 -1.40 -0.02
CA GLY A 86 22.53 -0.01 0.29
C GLY A 86 22.89 0.43 1.71
N GLU A 87 22.28 1.53 2.14
CA GLU A 87 22.52 2.15 3.43
C GLU A 87 21.44 1.75 4.43
N GLN A 88 21.83 1.33 5.63
CA GLN A 88 20.88 1.02 6.69
C GLN A 88 20.22 2.29 7.23
N LEU A 89 18.89 2.40 7.12
CA LEU A 89 18.12 3.52 7.65
C LEU A 89 17.65 3.30 9.09
N LEU A 90 17.19 2.08 9.40
CA LEU A 90 16.55 1.76 10.67
C LEU A 90 16.82 0.31 11.07
N GLY A 91 17.21 0.10 12.33
CA GLY A 91 17.16 -1.20 13.00
C GLY A 91 16.02 -1.22 14.02
N TYR A 92 15.30 -2.34 14.14
CA TYR A 92 14.27 -2.50 15.16
C TYR A 92 14.03 -3.94 15.58
N GLU A 93 13.47 -4.09 16.76
CA GLU A 93 12.96 -5.34 17.29
C GLU A 93 11.44 -5.27 17.42
N LEU A 94 10.79 -6.42 17.28
CA LEU A 94 9.36 -6.56 17.51
C LEU A 94 9.13 -7.25 18.85
N THR A 95 8.19 -6.73 19.63
CA THR A 95 7.83 -7.31 20.93
C THR A 95 7.46 -8.78 20.79
N GLY A 96 8.09 -9.64 21.57
CA GLY A 96 7.86 -11.09 21.52
C GLY A 96 8.61 -11.83 20.42
N HIS A 97 9.54 -11.18 19.72
CA HIS A 97 10.43 -11.81 18.74
C HIS A 97 11.89 -11.62 19.16
N GLU A 98 12.69 -12.69 19.07
CA GLU A 98 14.14 -12.64 19.35
C GLU A 98 14.96 -12.08 18.17
N SER A 99 14.32 -11.85 17.02
CA SER A 99 14.99 -11.38 15.81
C SER A 99 15.03 -9.85 15.73
N SER A 100 16.18 -9.32 15.33
CA SER A 100 16.36 -7.94 14.91
C SER A 100 16.09 -7.80 13.41
N TYR A 101 15.50 -6.67 13.03
CA TYR A 101 15.12 -6.35 11.65
C TYR A 101 15.78 -5.05 11.22
N PHE A 102 16.16 -4.96 9.96
CA PHE A 102 16.84 -3.80 9.40
C PHE A 102 16.19 -3.36 8.10
N ILE A 103 16.00 -2.06 7.93
CA ILE A 103 15.50 -1.43 6.70
C ILE A 103 16.68 -0.75 6.03
N HIS A 104 16.90 -1.07 4.76
CA HIS A 104 17.97 -0.52 3.94
C HIS A 104 17.41 0.27 2.77
N ARG A 105 18.08 1.36 2.42
CA ARG A 105 17.80 2.20 1.26
C ARG A 105 18.79 1.92 0.15
N ILE A 106 18.27 1.60 -1.01
CA ILE A 106 19.07 1.38 -2.23
C ILE A 106 18.77 2.52 -3.20
N ASN A 107 19.82 3.18 -3.70
CA ASN A 107 19.81 4.17 -4.80
C ASN A 107 18.75 5.29 -4.73
N GLN A 108 19.09 6.46 -4.17
CA GLN A 108 18.27 7.69 -4.29
C GLN A 108 18.30 8.35 -5.69
N GLN A 109 19.08 7.84 -6.64
CA GLN A 109 19.40 8.53 -7.90
C GLN A 109 18.35 8.34 -9.00
N ASN A 110 17.39 7.43 -8.84
CA ASN A 110 16.39 7.12 -9.88
C ASN A 110 15.10 7.94 -9.78
N LEU A 111 15.00 8.91 -8.86
CA LEU A 111 13.93 9.91 -8.96
C LEU A 111 14.15 10.65 -10.29
N PRO A 112 13.23 10.56 -11.27
CA PRO A 112 13.36 11.29 -12.52
C PRO A 112 13.61 12.74 -12.18
N SER A 113 14.54 13.40 -12.87
CA SER A 113 14.99 14.77 -12.53
C SER A 113 13.84 15.80 -12.42
N ASN A 114 12.67 15.47 -12.97
CA ASN A 114 11.47 16.30 -13.00
C ASN A 114 10.29 15.76 -12.14
N SER A 115 10.40 14.59 -11.51
CA SER A 115 9.33 14.03 -10.68
C SER A 115 9.42 14.55 -9.26
N LYS A 116 8.51 15.47 -8.92
CA LYS A 116 8.34 15.99 -7.56
C LYS A 116 7.54 15.03 -6.66
N PHE A 117 6.95 14.00 -7.23
CA PHE A 117 6.09 13.02 -6.57
C PHE A 117 6.86 11.71 -6.42
N PHE A 118 6.71 11.06 -5.26
CA PHE A 118 7.21 9.72 -5.02
C PHE A 118 6.03 8.75 -4.97
N ASP A 119 5.85 7.96 -6.02
CA ASP A 119 4.84 6.91 -6.06
C ASP A 119 5.30 5.71 -5.25
N CYS A 120 4.58 5.42 -4.17
CA CYS A 120 4.90 4.38 -3.21
C CYS A 120 4.10 3.11 -3.52
N GLU A 121 4.82 2.08 -3.96
CA GLU A 121 4.36 0.70 -3.96
C GLU A 121 4.99 -0.05 -2.79
N MET A 122 4.24 -0.98 -2.19
CA MET A 122 4.68 -1.63 -0.97
C MET A 122 4.26 -3.09 -0.92
N LEU A 123 5.22 -3.97 -0.59
CA LEU A 123 4.99 -5.39 -0.36
C LEU A 123 5.69 -5.85 0.92
N ILE A 124 4.93 -6.53 1.79
CA ILE A 124 5.47 -7.34 2.86
C ILE A 124 5.19 -8.79 2.51
N LEU A 125 6.23 -9.64 2.44
CA LEU A 125 6.05 -11.04 2.09
C LEU A 125 5.13 -11.75 3.11
N PRO A 126 4.27 -12.69 2.67
CA PRO A 126 3.22 -13.27 3.51
C PRO A 126 3.67 -13.76 4.90
N PRO A 127 4.82 -14.44 5.06
CA PRO A 127 5.28 -14.89 6.39
C PRO A 127 5.58 -13.77 7.39
N TYR A 128 5.76 -12.54 6.90
CA TYR A 128 6.06 -11.35 7.70
C TYR A 128 4.86 -10.39 7.78
N GLN A 129 3.70 -10.72 7.22
CA GLN A 129 2.52 -9.88 7.34
C GLN A 129 1.95 -9.90 8.77
N ARG A 130 1.15 -8.88 9.10
CA ARG A 130 0.45 -8.72 10.40
C ARG A 130 1.33 -8.70 11.66
N LYS A 131 2.66 -8.55 11.51
CA LYS A 131 3.63 -8.43 12.62
C LYS A 131 4.09 -7.01 12.92
N GLY A 132 3.62 -6.02 12.15
CA GLY A 132 3.99 -4.60 12.31
C GLY A 132 5.12 -4.12 11.38
N HIS A 133 5.71 -5.00 10.57
CA HIS A 133 6.74 -4.64 9.60
C HIS A 133 6.30 -3.57 8.61
N GLY A 134 5.05 -3.63 8.14
CA GLY A 134 4.50 -2.63 7.22
C GLY A 134 4.54 -1.22 7.80
N ARG A 135 4.11 -1.05 9.06
CA ARG A 135 4.15 0.26 9.73
C ARG A 135 5.59 0.79 9.81
N ARG A 136 6.53 -0.06 10.25
CA ARG A 136 7.95 0.33 10.38
C ARG A 136 8.57 0.71 9.04
N LEU A 137 8.30 -0.06 7.98
CA LEU A 137 8.82 0.21 6.65
C LEU A 137 8.25 1.51 6.09
N LEU A 138 6.93 1.72 6.19
CA LEU A 138 6.30 2.95 5.71
C LEU A 138 6.79 4.17 6.51
N THR A 139 6.85 4.09 7.84
CA THR A 139 7.42 5.17 8.67
C THR A 139 8.87 5.49 8.25
N ALA A 140 9.71 4.48 8.03
CA ALA A 140 11.09 4.70 7.60
C ALA A 140 11.19 5.40 6.23
N ILE A 141 10.31 5.04 5.28
CA ILE A 141 10.22 5.71 3.97
C ILE A 141 9.86 7.19 4.14
N TYR A 142 8.82 7.50 4.92
CA TYR A 142 8.45 8.89 5.18
C TYR A 142 9.58 9.65 5.86
N GLU A 143 10.19 9.11 6.92
CA GLU A 143 11.28 9.77 7.64
C GLU A 143 12.49 10.08 6.76
N ASP A 144 12.86 9.15 5.86
CA ASP A 144 13.93 9.35 4.89
C ASP A 144 13.59 10.48 3.90
N LEU A 145 12.45 10.36 3.23
CA LEU A 145 12.05 11.27 2.15
C LEU A 145 11.63 12.66 2.63
N ARG A 146 11.24 12.79 3.90
CA ARG A 146 10.89 14.07 4.52
C ARG A 146 12.02 15.09 4.45
N THR A 147 13.26 14.61 4.58
CA THR A 147 14.47 15.44 4.53
C THR A 147 14.93 15.73 3.09
N ASN A 148 14.33 15.08 2.09
CA ASN A 148 14.68 15.23 0.69
C ASN A 148 13.91 16.41 0.06
N SER A 149 14.62 17.49 -0.28
CA SER A 149 14.04 18.69 -0.89
C SER A 149 13.51 18.48 -2.31
N ARG A 150 13.88 17.38 -2.97
CA ARG A 150 13.36 17.03 -4.31
C ARG A 150 11.96 16.42 -4.26
N VAL A 151 11.55 15.88 -3.10
CA VAL A 151 10.24 15.25 -2.91
C VAL A 151 9.27 16.26 -2.33
N GLN A 152 8.15 16.47 -3.02
CA GLN A 152 7.08 17.35 -2.60
C GLN A 152 6.06 16.62 -1.73
N ASP A 153 5.54 15.50 -2.20
CA ASP A 153 4.64 14.61 -1.48
C ASP A 153 4.80 13.15 -1.97
N ILE A 154 4.38 12.22 -1.11
CA ILE A 154 4.40 10.78 -1.36
C ILE A 154 3.01 10.33 -1.79
N THR A 155 2.89 9.81 -3.00
CA THR A 155 1.66 9.33 -3.62
C THR A 155 1.63 7.80 -3.63
N ALA A 156 0.49 7.21 -3.96
CA ALA A 156 0.43 5.79 -4.33
C ALA A 156 -0.63 5.61 -5.41
N GLU A 157 -0.32 4.77 -6.38
CA GLU A 157 -1.22 4.39 -7.45
C GLU A 157 -2.14 3.26 -6.94
N ASP A 158 -3.45 3.44 -7.12
CA ASP A 158 -4.50 2.48 -6.77
C ASP A 158 -4.27 1.70 -5.45
N PRO A 159 -4.14 2.41 -4.31
CA PRO A 159 -3.80 1.79 -3.03
C PRO A 159 -4.91 0.84 -2.54
N SER A 160 -4.53 -0.33 -2.02
CA SER A 160 -5.48 -1.24 -1.36
C SER A 160 -6.00 -0.64 -0.05
N ASP A 161 -7.18 -1.08 0.40
CA ASP A 161 -7.80 -0.63 1.66
C ASP A 161 -6.87 -0.84 2.86
N GLU A 162 -6.13 -1.97 2.90
CA GLU A 162 -5.15 -2.24 3.97
C GLU A 162 -3.98 -1.26 3.93
N PHE A 163 -3.52 -0.88 2.74
CA PHE A 163 -2.45 0.09 2.59
C PHE A 163 -2.94 1.51 2.96
N VAL A 164 -4.17 1.88 2.59
CA VAL A 164 -4.81 3.13 3.04
C VAL A 164 -4.89 3.18 4.57
N ALA A 165 -5.32 2.08 5.22
CA ALA A 165 -5.35 2.00 6.68
C ALA A 165 -3.97 2.19 7.30
N LEU A 166 -2.95 1.54 6.74
CA LEU A 166 -1.58 1.68 7.19
C LEU A 166 -1.06 3.12 7.02
N ARG A 167 -1.33 3.75 5.87
CA ARG A 167 -0.96 5.14 5.57
C ARG A 167 -1.65 6.13 6.50
N ASP A 168 -2.93 5.97 6.77
CA ASP A 168 -3.68 6.85 7.67
C ASP A 168 -3.08 6.83 9.08
N LEU A 169 -2.75 5.63 9.59
CA LEU A 169 -2.07 5.48 10.89
C LEU A 169 -0.70 6.18 10.90
N VAL A 170 0.13 5.93 9.89
CA VAL A 170 1.47 6.56 9.82
C VAL A 170 1.36 8.07 9.62
N SER A 171 0.42 8.55 8.82
CA SER A 171 0.18 9.99 8.60
C SER A 171 -0.26 10.69 9.88
N LEU A 172 -1.14 10.06 10.67
CA LEU A 172 -1.55 10.55 11.98
C LEU A 172 -0.35 10.63 12.95
N GLU A 173 0.48 9.59 12.98
CA GLU A 173 1.72 9.56 13.78
C GLU A 173 2.68 10.69 13.40
N LEU A 174 2.92 10.90 12.10
CA LEU A 174 3.79 11.96 11.59
C LEU A 174 3.26 13.35 11.94
N CYS A 175 1.97 13.60 11.74
CA CYS A 175 1.36 14.89 12.07
C CYS A 175 1.43 15.21 13.56
N HIS A 176 1.12 14.25 14.45
CA HIS A 176 1.27 14.48 15.88
C HIS A 176 2.74 14.62 16.32
N LYS A 177 3.67 13.94 15.66
CA LYS A 177 5.11 14.03 15.96
C LYS A 177 5.73 15.35 15.50
N TYR A 178 5.41 15.81 14.29
CA TYR A 178 6.12 16.92 13.63
C TYR A 178 5.31 18.22 13.54
N LEU A 179 3.98 18.14 13.66
CA LEU A 179 3.08 19.28 13.59
C LEU A 179 2.10 19.32 14.79
N PRO A 180 2.57 19.12 16.04
CA PRO A 180 1.69 18.96 17.21
C PRO A 180 0.80 20.19 17.43
N ASP A 181 1.29 21.39 17.16
CA ASP A 181 0.51 22.62 17.34
C ASP A 181 -0.68 22.70 16.37
N LEU A 182 -0.48 22.28 15.12
CA LEU A 182 -1.51 22.33 14.07
C LEU A 182 -2.54 21.21 14.23
N PHE A 183 -2.11 20.02 14.65
CA PHE A 183 -2.99 18.86 14.82
C PHE A 183 -3.38 18.59 16.28
N SER A 184 -3.22 19.59 17.15
CA SER A 184 -3.69 19.54 18.53
C SER A 184 -5.22 19.60 18.62
N LYS A 185 -5.78 19.06 19.71
CA LYS A 185 -7.21 19.18 20.03
C LYS A 185 -7.71 20.62 19.94
N GLU A 186 -6.95 21.57 20.46
CA GLU A 186 -7.33 22.98 20.48
C GLU A 186 -7.40 23.58 19.06
N SER A 187 -6.39 23.32 18.23
CA SER A 187 -6.34 23.83 16.86
C SER A 187 -7.42 23.21 15.98
N ILE A 188 -7.66 21.90 16.10
CA ILE A 188 -8.68 21.19 15.33
C ILE A 188 -10.09 21.69 15.71
N LEU A 189 -10.37 21.91 16.99
CA LEU A 189 -11.69 22.38 17.42
C LEU A 189 -11.99 23.82 17.00
N LYS A 190 -10.97 24.67 16.78
CA LYS A 190 -11.12 26.08 16.34
C LYS A 190 -11.52 26.27 14.88
N THR A 191 -11.39 25.25 14.03
CA THR A 191 -11.63 25.38 12.58
C THR A 191 -12.70 24.44 12.06
N ASP A 192 -13.67 24.95 11.28
CA ASP A 192 -14.73 24.11 10.71
C ASP A 192 -14.27 23.27 9.51
N ARG A 193 -13.08 23.55 8.98
CA ARG A 193 -12.48 22.86 7.83
C ARG A 193 -10.97 22.78 7.99
N VAL A 194 -10.36 21.91 7.21
CA VAL A 194 -8.89 21.82 7.16
C VAL A 194 -8.32 23.15 6.65
N ALA A 195 -7.53 23.82 7.48
CA ALA A 195 -6.93 25.09 7.13
C ALA A 195 -5.88 24.91 6.03
N LYS A 196 -5.71 25.93 5.18
CA LYS A 196 -4.69 25.92 4.12
C LYS A 196 -3.29 25.71 4.71
N GLU A 197 -3.00 26.35 5.83
CA GLU A 197 -1.74 26.20 6.57
C GLU A 197 -1.47 24.75 6.97
N MET A 198 -2.48 24.01 7.46
CA MET A 198 -2.33 22.60 7.81
C MET A 198 -1.93 21.76 6.60
N ILE A 199 -2.51 22.02 5.42
CA ILE A 199 -2.19 21.33 4.17
C ILE A 199 -0.77 21.68 3.72
N ASP A 200 -0.43 22.97 3.70
CA ASP A 200 0.87 23.44 3.24
C ASP A 200 1.98 22.90 4.15
N LYS A 201 1.78 22.91 5.48
CA LYS A 201 2.73 22.37 6.45
C LYS A 201 2.81 20.85 6.45
N ALA A 202 1.69 20.14 6.32
CA ALA A 202 1.71 18.67 6.21
C ALA A 202 2.44 18.20 4.94
N ARG A 203 2.31 18.92 3.82
CA ARG A 203 3.10 18.66 2.61
C ARG A 203 4.57 19.00 2.82
N GLU A 204 4.88 20.20 3.29
CA GLU A 204 6.26 20.67 3.47
C GLU A 204 7.04 19.77 4.45
N VAL A 205 6.43 19.54 5.62
CA VAL A 205 7.08 18.91 6.76
C VAL A 205 6.90 17.41 6.76
N CYS A 206 5.77 16.84 6.33
CA CYS A 206 5.51 15.39 6.41
C CYS A 206 5.39 14.71 5.04
N LYS A 207 5.49 15.45 3.93
CA LYS A 207 5.31 14.94 2.55
C LYS A 207 3.94 14.29 2.31
N LEU A 208 2.92 14.73 3.05
CA LEU A 208 1.56 14.24 2.90
C LEU A 208 0.82 14.96 1.78
N THR A 209 -0.04 14.22 1.08
CA THR A 209 -0.97 14.80 0.12
C THR A 209 -2.07 15.59 0.83
N LYS A 210 -2.79 16.42 0.05
CA LYS A 210 -3.98 17.14 0.55
C LYS A 210 -5.07 16.19 1.06
N GLN A 211 -5.23 15.03 0.42
CA GLN A 211 -6.26 14.06 0.80
C GLN A 211 -5.91 13.39 2.13
N GLU A 212 -4.67 12.92 2.30
CA GLU A 212 -4.19 12.36 3.58
C GLU A 212 -4.32 13.38 4.71
N THR A 213 -3.92 14.63 4.46
CA THR A 213 -4.03 15.70 5.47
C THR A 213 -5.48 15.91 5.93
N ARG A 214 -6.45 15.77 5.02
CA ARG A 214 -7.87 15.87 5.38
C ARG A 214 -8.33 14.70 6.25
N ARG A 215 -7.92 13.48 5.91
CA ARG A 215 -8.23 12.28 6.71
C ARG A 215 -7.60 12.38 8.11
N VAL A 216 -6.35 12.84 8.21
CA VAL A 216 -5.71 13.11 9.50
C VAL A 216 -6.50 14.13 10.32
N HIS A 217 -6.87 15.27 9.73
CA HIS A 217 -7.69 16.27 10.42
C HIS A 217 -9.04 15.70 10.88
N GLU A 218 -9.72 14.91 10.06
CA GLU A 218 -10.98 14.23 10.40
C GLU A 218 -10.81 13.25 11.56
N MET A 219 -9.74 12.46 11.57
CA MET A 219 -9.40 11.54 12.69
C MET A 219 -9.11 12.32 13.98
N CYS A 220 -8.30 13.39 13.92
CA CYS A 220 -8.05 14.25 15.07
C CYS A 220 -9.33 14.91 15.60
N LEU A 221 -10.25 15.31 14.71
CA LEU A 221 -11.54 15.87 15.10
C LEU A 221 -12.40 14.81 15.79
N LEU A 222 -12.49 13.60 15.22
CA LEU A 222 -13.25 12.49 15.82
C LEU A 222 -12.74 12.12 17.22
N GLN A 223 -11.42 12.15 17.42
CA GLN A 223 -10.81 11.94 18.74
C GLN A 223 -11.08 13.09 19.72
N SER A 224 -11.31 14.31 19.22
CA SER A 224 -11.41 15.53 20.03
C SER A 224 -12.82 15.86 20.50
N ILE A 225 -13.85 15.43 19.75
CA ILE A 225 -15.25 15.75 20.02
C ILE A 225 -15.90 14.85 21.08
N ASN A 226 -16.99 15.32 21.68
CA ASN A 226 -17.88 14.50 22.49
C ASN A 226 -18.87 13.75 21.58
N HIS A 227 -18.82 12.42 21.58
CA HIS A 227 -19.66 11.58 20.71
C HIS A 227 -21.14 11.59 21.11
N ASN A 228 -21.45 12.01 22.34
CA ASN A 228 -22.82 12.19 22.82
C ASN A 228 -23.40 13.59 22.51
N ASP A 229 -22.62 14.48 21.89
CA ASP A 229 -23.08 15.80 21.47
C ASP A 229 -23.45 15.78 19.98
N ASP A 230 -24.77 15.82 19.71
CA ASP A 230 -25.33 15.83 18.37
C ASP A 230 -24.79 16.95 17.48
N LYS A 231 -24.46 18.12 18.04
CA LYS A 231 -23.93 19.24 17.26
C LYS A 231 -22.50 18.96 16.82
N GLN A 232 -21.68 18.39 17.69
CA GLN A 232 -20.29 18.05 17.37
C GLN A 232 -20.23 16.86 16.39
N MET A 233 -21.05 15.83 16.59
CA MET A 233 -21.15 14.71 15.66
C MET A 233 -21.69 15.14 14.30
N ARG A 234 -22.67 16.07 14.27
CA ARG A 234 -23.14 16.67 13.01
C ARG A 234 -22.02 17.43 12.30
N ARG A 235 -21.21 18.21 13.02
CA ARG A 235 -20.05 18.93 12.45
C ARG A 235 -19.06 17.95 11.81
N PHE A 236 -18.68 16.89 12.53
CA PHE A 236 -17.80 15.84 11.99
C PHE A 236 -18.40 15.18 10.74
N ARG A 237 -19.68 14.79 10.79
CA ARG A 237 -20.37 14.18 9.64
C ARG A 237 -20.37 15.08 8.40
N LEU A 238 -20.63 16.37 8.57
CA LEU A 238 -20.63 17.32 7.45
C LEU A 238 -19.23 17.49 6.85
N LEU A 239 -18.19 17.53 7.69
CA LEU A 239 -16.79 17.63 7.23
C LEU A 239 -16.41 16.44 6.34
N VAL A 240 -16.68 15.21 6.80
CA VAL A 240 -16.38 13.99 6.03
C VAL A 240 -17.20 13.93 4.73
N LYS A 241 -18.51 14.18 4.81
CA LYS A 241 -19.38 14.18 3.62
C LYS A 241 -18.97 15.23 2.60
N GLN A 242 -18.47 16.39 3.03
CA GLN A 242 -17.94 17.41 2.13
C GLN A 242 -16.69 16.91 1.38
N ARG A 243 -15.75 16.24 2.05
CA ARG A 243 -14.59 15.64 1.36
C ARG A 243 -15.03 14.60 0.33
N LEU A 244 -15.92 13.69 0.71
CA LEU A 244 -16.44 12.66 -0.20
C LEU A 244 -17.15 13.25 -1.42
N LEU A 245 -17.86 14.36 -1.20
CA LEU A 245 -18.51 15.13 -2.26
C LEU A 245 -17.52 15.62 -3.32
N GLU A 246 -16.42 16.23 -2.86
CA GLU A 246 -15.36 16.77 -3.71
C GLU A 246 -14.63 15.67 -4.48
N LEU A 247 -14.39 14.51 -3.84
CA LEU A 247 -13.79 13.34 -4.50
C LEU A 247 -14.67 12.82 -5.64
N LEU A 248 -15.97 12.65 -5.37
CA LEU A 248 -16.94 12.22 -6.39
C LEU A 248 -17.09 13.22 -7.54
N GLU A 249 -16.98 14.52 -7.27
CA GLU A 249 -16.97 15.54 -8.31
C GLU A 249 -15.70 15.47 -9.17
N PHE A 250 -14.55 15.17 -8.57
CA PHE A 250 -13.29 15.00 -9.28
C PHE A 250 -13.30 13.74 -10.16
N ASP A 251 -13.75 12.59 -9.63
CA ASP A 251 -13.79 11.33 -10.38
C ASP A 251 -14.76 11.39 -11.57
N ARG A 252 -15.86 12.13 -11.43
CA ARG A 252 -16.83 12.36 -12.53
C ARG A 252 -16.23 13.13 -13.71
N HIS A 253 -15.25 13.99 -13.48
CA HIS A 253 -14.55 14.65 -14.58
C HIS A 253 -13.60 13.69 -15.32
N ASN A 254 -13.22 12.56 -14.68
CA ASN A 254 -12.25 11.61 -15.20
C ASN A 254 -12.86 10.29 -15.72
N LYS A 255 -14.05 9.89 -15.29
CA LYS A 255 -14.80 8.71 -15.80
C LYS A 255 -16.32 9.00 -15.81
N ILE A 256 -16.97 8.70 -16.95
CA ILE A 256 -18.38 8.98 -17.25
C ILE A 256 -19.35 8.07 -16.44
N GLU A 257 -20.46 8.70 -16.01
CA GLU A 257 -21.75 8.17 -15.52
C GLU A 257 -21.80 7.42 -14.18
N LEU A 258 -22.13 8.16 -13.11
CA LEU A 258 -22.94 7.63 -12.01
C LEU A 258 -24.00 8.67 -11.56
N VAL A 259 -25.24 8.37 -12.01
CA VAL A 259 -26.54 8.41 -11.31
C VAL A 259 -27.08 9.75 -10.75
N ASP A 260 -28.42 9.86 -10.74
CA ASP A 260 -29.17 10.99 -10.21
C ASP A 260 -28.74 11.46 -8.80
N GLU A 261 -29.20 12.65 -8.40
CA GLU A 261 -28.84 13.27 -7.11
C GLU A 261 -29.13 12.37 -5.89
N GLN A 262 -30.12 11.48 -5.99
CA GLN A 262 -30.52 10.60 -4.90
C GLN A 262 -29.51 9.48 -4.69
N ASN A 263 -29.02 8.87 -5.75
CA ASN A 263 -27.99 7.85 -5.70
C ASN A 263 -26.64 8.39 -5.20
N ARG A 264 -26.31 9.65 -5.54
CA ARG A 264 -25.15 10.35 -4.96
C ARG A 264 -25.26 10.48 -3.44
N LYS A 265 -26.43 10.87 -2.92
CA LYS A 265 -26.66 10.99 -1.47
C LYS A 265 -26.54 9.65 -0.75
N ILE A 266 -27.03 8.57 -1.37
CA ILE A 266 -26.91 7.20 -0.85
C ILE A 266 -25.43 6.79 -0.78
N TYR A 267 -24.69 6.93 -1.89
CA TYR A 267 -23.27 6.58 -1.94
C TYR A 267 -22.45 7.34 -0.89
N ILE A 268 -22.60 8.66 -0.79
CA ILE A 268 -21.86 9.47 0.20
C ILE A 268 -22.20 9.04 1.63
N THR A 269 -23.46 8.67 1.88
CA THR A 269 -23.87 8.21 3.21
C THR A 269 -23.26 6.85 3.52
N TYR A 270 -23.25 5.91 2.57
CA TYR A 270 -22.57 4.62 2.72
C TYR A 270 -21.07 4.81 2.97
N GLN A 271 -20.39 5.60 2.13
CA GLN A 271 -18.95 5.82 2.26
C GLN A 271 -18.57 6.57 3.54
N TYR A 272 -19.45 7.44 4.05
CA TYR A 272 -19.27 8.05 5.37
C TYR A 272 -19.23 7.00 6.49
N GLU A 273 -20.13 6.02 6.49
CA GLU A 273 -20.12 4.96 7.51
C GLU A 273 -18.86 4.10 7.42
N VAL A 274 -18.39 3.81 6.21
CA VAL A 274 -17.12 3.11 5.96
C VAL A 274 -15.94 3.91 6.54
N ASP A 275 -15.81 5.20 6.18
CA ASP A 275 -14.75 6.06 6.70
C ASP A 275 -14.84 6.24 8.23
N PHE A 276 -16.04 6.29 8.79
CA PHE A 276 -16.25 6.42 10.23
C PHE A 276 -15.74 5.20 11.00
N GLU A 277 -16.10 3.98 10.59
CA GLU A 277 -15.58 2.77 11.21
C GLU A 277 -14.08 2.58 10.96
N HIS A 278 -13.60 2.93 9.76
CA HIS A 278 -12.17 2.97 9.47
C HIS A 278 -11.41 3.87 10.46
N TYR A 279 -11.85 5.11 10.65
CA TYR A 279 -11.21 6.04 11.59
C TYR A 279 -11.23 5.52 13.03
N LYS A 280 -12.31 4.88 13.47
CA LYS A 280 -12.36 4.24 14.80
C LYS A 280 -11.30 3.15 14.94
N ASN A 281 -11.14 2.30 13.92
CA ASN A 281 -10.13 1.24 13.92
C ASN A 281 -8.69 1.79 13.93
N ILE A 282 -8.43 2.86 13.17
CA ILE A 282 -7.13 3.53 13.17
C ILE A 282 -6.83 4.15 14.53
N LEU A 283 -7.77 4.89 15.11
CA LEU A 283 -7.59 5.53 16.41
C LEU A 283 -7.37 4.51 17.53
N GLN A 284 -8.14 3.41 17.55
CA GLN A 284 -7.90 2.30 18.49
C GLN A 284 -6.49 1.73 18.39
N SER A 285 -6.00 1.53 17.15
CA SER A 285 -4.64 1.06 16.90
C SER A 285 -3.61 2.08 17.36
N TYR A 286 -3.83 3.36 17.08
CA TYR A 286 -2.97 4.48 17.46
C TYR A 286 -2.77 4.56 18.99
N HIS A 287 -3.86 4.45 19.78
CA HIS A 287 -3.77 4.46 21.25
C HIS A 287 -3.01 3.25 21.81
N LYS A 288 -3.15 2.07 21.19
CA LYS A 288 -2.43 0.86 21.59
C LYS A 288 -0.90 0.97 21.42
N TYR A 289 -0.43 1.81 20.51
CA TYR A 289 1.00 1.96 20.24
C TYR A 289 1.67 3.12 20.99
N ILE A 290 0.89 4.02 21.59
CA ILE A 290 1.39 5.18 22.34
C ILE A 290 1.33 4.95 23.86
N THR A 291 0.50 4.00 24.30
CA THR A 291 0.44 3.53 25.68
C THR A 291 1.42 2.39 25.89
#